data_AF-A0A7I8F3V2-F1
#
_entry.id   AF-A0A7I8F3V2-F1
#
_cell.length_a   1.000
_cell.length_b   1.000
_cell.length_c   1.000
_cell.angle_alpha   90.00
_cell.angle_beta   90.00
_cell.angle_gamma   90.00
#
_symmetry.space_group_name_H-M   'P 1'
#
loop_
_entity.id
_entity.type
_entity.pdbx_description
1 polymer ?
#
loop_
_entity_poly.entity_id
_entity_poly.type
_entity_poly.pdbx_seq_one_letter_code
_entity_poly.pdbx_strand_id
1 'polypeptide(L)'
;MNDQKQAASEDKVRYVEELASAEAYPEGDYWLTLTDAARVTKRQDKTIRDWVQQGKLPVRPVHLGINKRTRQVRASDLAQLTPILDQTAAITTEAGQIYLTSIPGEMQQIRTMHEVLLAEAARLQQEVEGARQNFAWKRQKEEGCGQIFVHLDEEAYQ
;
A
#
# COMPACT_ATOMS: atom_id res chain seq x y z
N MET A 1 -39.89 20.00 40.45
CA MET A 1 -39.28 18.66 40.31
C MET A 1 -38.86 18.45 38.85
N ASN A 2 -37.63 18.80 38.54
CA ASN A 2 -36.75 18.05 37.64
C ASN A 2 -35.36 18.67 37.80
N ASP A 3 -34.78 18.33 38.94
CA ASP A 3 -33.38 18.50 39.27
C ASP A 3 -32.51 17.70 38.29
N GLN A 4 -31.45 18.37 37.82
CA GLN A 4 -30.10 17.82 37.66
C GLN A 4 -29.93 16.50 36.87
N LYS A 5 -29.43 16.62 35.62
CA LYS A 5 -28.37 15.72 35.12
C LYS A 5 -27.73 16.25 33.82
N GLN A 6 -26.88 17.25 33.95
CA GLN A 6 -25.74 17.41 33.04
C GLN A 6 -24.53 17.70 33.92
N ALA A 7 -24.08 16.65 34.60
CA ALA A 7 -22.77 16.65 35.23
C ALA A 7 -21.76 17.00 34.13
N ALA A 8 -21.03 18.09 34.35
CA ALA A 8 -19.87 18.48 33.58
C ALA A 8 -19.02 17.23 33.33
N SER A 9 -18.91 16.82 32.07
CA SER A 9 -17.95 15.79 31.69
C SER A 9 -16.57 16.38 31.96
N GLU A 10 -15.97 16.05 33.11
CA GLU A 10 -14.55 16.23 33.33
C GLU A 10 -13.84 15.71 32.08
N ASP A 11 -13.13 16.60 31.39
CA ASP A 11 -12.46 16.30 30.13
C ASP A 11 -11.28 15.38 30.49
N LYS A 12 -11.52 14.06 30.56
CA LYS A 12 -10.54 13.02 30.94
C LYS A 12 -9.44 12.83 29.89
N VAL A 13 -9.33 13.75 28.94
CA VAL A 13 -8.41 13.70 27.81
C VAL A 13 -6.99 13.67 28.36
N ARG A 14 -6.25 12.61 28.01
CA ARG A 14 -4.84 12.46 28.35
C ARG A 14 -4.00 13.02 27.20
N TYR A 15 -2.92 13.69 27.55
CA TYR A 15 -1.99 14.25 26.58
C TYR A 15 -0.66 13.50 26.59
N VAL A 16 -0.04 13.37 25.42
CA VAL A 16 1.29 12.80 25.28
C VAL A 16 2.08 13.56 24.23
N GLU A 17 3.33 13.92 24.56
CA GLU A 17 4.17 14.78 23.72
C GLU A 17 5.16 13.99 22.87
N GLU A 18 5.61 12.85 23.38
CA GLU A 18 6.69 12.06 22.80
C GLU A 18 6.17 10.78 22.17
N LEU A 19 6.76 10.39 21.04
CA LEU A 19 6.56 9.07 20.46
C LEU A 19 7.13 7.99 21.38
N ALA A 20 6.55 6.79 21.34
CA ALA A 20 7.11 5.65 22.05
C ALA A 20 8.52 5.35 21.52
N SER A 21 9.43 4.99 22.43
CA SER A 21 10.76 4.52 22.05
C SER A 21 10.65 3.20 21.27
N ALA A 22 11.65 2.90 20.45
CA ALA A 22 11.72 1.63 19.71
C ALA A 22 11.71 0.40 20.64
N GLU A 23 12.08 0.56 21.92
CA GLU A 23 11.98 -0.48 22.94
C GLU A 23 10.53 -0.77 23.35
N ALA A 24 9.69 0.26 23.39
CA ALA A 24 8.27 0.15 23.76
C ALA A 24 7.37 -0.19 22.57
N TYR A 25 7.78 0.20 21.36
CA TYR A 25 7.06 -0.10 20.12
C TYR A 25 8.04 -0.42 18.97
N PRO A 26 8.42 -1.70 18.80
CA PRO A 26 9.47 -2.12 17.87
C PRO A 26 9.17 -1.87 16.39
N GLU A 27 7.89 -1.77 16.01
CA GLU A 27 7.46 -1.52 14.63
C GLU A 27 7.70 -0.07 14.17
N GLY A 28 8.11 0.81 15.08
CA GLY A 28 8.25 2.25 14.83
C GLY A 28 6.96 3.00 15.16
N ASP A 29 7.04 3.98 16.05
CA ASP A 29 5.87 4.77 16.46
C ASP A 29 5.75 6.04 15.63
N TYR A 30 4.51 6.49 15.42
CA TYR A 30 4.21 7.66 14.62
C TYR A 30 2.86 8.28 15.02
N TRP A 31 2.63 9.53 14.58
CA TRP A 31 1.40 10.26 14.86
C TRP A 31 0.34 10.01 13.80
N LEU A 32 -0.88 9.68 14.23
CA LEU A 32 -2.04 9.48 13.39
C LEU A 32 -3.11 10.53 13.69
N THR A 33 -3.74 11.10 12.66
CA THR A 33 -4.98 11.88 12.87
C THR A 33 -6.11 10.97 13.33
N LEU A 34 -7.14 11.51 14.00
CA LEU A 34 -8.29 10.71 14.42
C LEU A 34 -8.99 9.98 13.25
N THR A 35 -9.01 10.62 12.07
CA THR A 35 -9.59 10.03 10.86
C THR A 35 -8.73 8.90 10.32
N ASP A 36 -7.41 9.06 10.30
CA ASP A 36 -6.53 7.99 9.85
C ASP A 36 -6.49 6.83 10.83
N ALA A 37 -6.50 7.10 12.14
CA ALA A 37 -6.67 6.07 13.17
C ALA A 37 -7.92 5.21 12.93
N ALA A 38 -9.04 5.82 12.52
CA ALA A 38 -10.25 5.10 12.16
C ALA A 38 -10.06 4.26 10.88
N ARG A 39 -9.40 4.79 9.85
CA ARG A 39 -9.12 4.08 8.59
C ARG A 39 -8.22 2.88 8.76
N VAL A 40 -7.08 3.04 9.44
CA VAL A 40 -6.07 1.99 9.61
C VAL A 40 -6.57 0.85 10.49
N THR A 41 -7.53 1.13 11.37
CA THR A 41 -8.18 0.13 12.25
C THR A 41 -9.53 -0.37 11.70
N LYS A 42 -9.99 0.17 10.55
CA LYS A 42 -11.32 -0.05 9.97
C LYS A 42 -12.46 0.15 10.98
N ARG A 43 -12.30 1.12 11.90
CA ARG A 43 -13.32 1.51 12.89
C ARG A 43 -14.01 2.80 12.45
N GLN A 44 -15.12 3.11 13.10
CA GLN A 44 -15.79 4.39 12.91
C GLN A 44 -15.05 5.49 13.68
N ASP A 45 -14.90 6.68 13.10
CA ASP A 45 -14.30 7.85 13.76
C ASP A 45 -14.89 8.17 15.13
N LYS A 46 -16.21 7.92 15.31
CA LYS A 46 -16.88 8.13 16.60
C LYS A 46 -16.25 7.27 17.69
N THR A 47 -15.89 6.02 17.39
CA THR A 47 -15.25 5.10 18.35
C THR A 47 -13.92 5.66 18.83
N ILE A 48 -13.10 6.15 17.90
CA ILE A 48 -11.79 6.75 18.23
C ILE A 48 -11.99 8.01 19.10
N ARG A 49 -12.95 8.88 18.75
CA ARG A 49 -13.28 10.07 19.54
C ARG A 49 -13.78 9.72 20.95
N ASP A 50 -14.62 8.71 21.07
CA ASP A 50 -15.14 8.26 22.35
C ASP A 50 -14.00 7.74 23.25
N TRP A 51 -12.98 7.05 22.70
CA TRP A 51 -11.78 6.65 23.46
C TRP A 51 -10.95 7.84 23.95
N VAL A 52 -10.80 8.88 23.13
CA VAL A 52 -10.11 10.12 23.55
C VAL A 52 -10.88 10.81 24.67
N GLN A 53 -12.19 10.98 24.53
CA GLN A 53 -13.05 11.62 25.55
C GLN A 53 -13.08 10.84 26.86
N GLN A 54 -13.01 9.50 26.79
CA GLN A 54 -12.93 8.63 27.96
C GLN A 54 -11.52 8.62 28.60
N GLY A 55 -10.52 9.26 27.97
CA GLY A 55 -9.14 9.24 28.45
C GLY A 55 -8.41 7.91 28.22
N LYS A 56 -8.92 7.06 27.34
CA LYS A 56 -8.31 5.77 27.00
C LYS A 56 -7.24 5.90 25.92
N LEU A 57 -7.42 6.85 25.01
CA LEU A 57 -6.48 7.12 23.92
C LEU A 57 -5.87 8.51 24.13
N PRO A 58 -4.57 8.60 24.47
CA PRO A 58 -3.88 9.87 24.62
C PRO A 58 -3.78 10.60 23.28
N VAL A 59 -3.80 11.93 23.33
CA VAL A 59 -3.65 12.79 22.15
C VAL A 59 -2.43 13.68 22.27
N ARG A 60 -1.87 14.08 21.13
CA ARG A 60 -0.84 15.11 21.07
C ARG A 60 -1.42 16.47 21.50
N PRO A 61 -0.76 17.22 22.40
CA PRO A 61 -1.24 18.54 22.83
C PRO A 61 -1.15 19.60 21.72
N VAL A 62 -0.26 19.41 20.75
CA VAL A 62 -0.14 20.29 19.58
C VAL A 62 -1.36 20.10 18.68
N HIS A 63 -2.18 21.14 18.58
CA HIS A 63 -3.33 21.18 17.68
C HIS A 63 -2.85 21.61 16.29
N LEU A 64 -2.97 20.75 15.28
CA LEU A 64 -2.78 21.14 13.88
C LEU A 64 -4.05 21.90 13.42
N GLY A 65 -4.17 23.18 13.79
CA GLY A 65 -5.34 24.02 13.48
C GLY A 65 -6.40 24.11 14.58
N ILE A 66 -7.52 24.79 14.29
CA ILE A 66 -8.55 25.19 15.29
C ILE A 66 -9.52 24.03 15.64
N ASN A 67 -9.60 23.00 14.80
CA ASN A 67 -10.67 22.00 14.88
C ASN A 67 -10.27 20.76 15.70
N LYS A 68 -11.11 20.28 16.62
CA LYS A 68 -10.91 19.03 17.38
C LYS A 68 -10.69 17.79 16.49
N ARG A 69 -11.06 17.84 15.21
CA ARG A 69 -10.80 16.79 14.21
C ARG A 69 -9.33 16.62 13.83
N THR A 70 -8.47 17.61 14.11
CA THR A 70 -7.05 17.58 13.76
C THR A 70 -6.15 17.12 14.91
N ARG A 71 -6.74 16.62 16.01
CA ARG A 71 -5.99 15.96 17.07
C ARG A 71 -5.28 14.73 16.53
N GLN A 72 -4.06 14.52 17.02
CA GLN A 72 -3.25 13.36 16.68
C GLN A 72 -3.17 12.41 17.87
N VAL A 73 -3.05 11.12 17.60
CA VAL A 73 -2.88 10.02 18.56
C VAL A 73 -1.65 9.22 18.16
N ARG A 74 -0.98 8.56 19.11
CA ARG A 74 0.15 7.69 18.78
C ARG A 74 -0.34 6.36 18.23
N ALA A 75 0.36 5.82 17.23
CA ALA A 75 0.07 4.51 16.67
C ALA A 75 0.26 3.41 17.74
N SER A 76 1.28 3.54 18.59
CA SER A 76 1.54 2.64 19.71
C SER A 76 0.38 2.56 20.71
N ASP A 77 -0.16 3.69 21.15
CA ASP A 77 -1.31 3.74 22.07
C ASP A 77 -2.59 3.21 21.41
N LEU A 78 -2.76 3.46 20.11
CA LEU A 78 -3.89 2.95 19.34
C LEU A 78 -3.83 1.43 19.21
N ALA A 79 -2.64 0.88 18.94
CA ALA A 79 -2.40 -0.56 18.80
C ALA A 79 -2.72 -1.34 20.09
N GLN A 80 -2.57 -0.71 21.26
CA GLN A 80 -2.98 -1.30 22.54
C GLN A 80 -4.50 -1.47 22.68
N LEU A 81 -5.29 -0.61 22.03
CA LEU A 81 -6.75 -0.65 22.10
C LEU A 81 -7.36 -1.52 20.98
N THR A 82 -6.77 -1.50 19.80
CA THR A 82 -7.27 -2.22 18.64
C THR A 82 -6.12 -2.51 17.66
N PRO A 83 -6.11 -3.67 16.99
CA PRO A 83 -5.09 -3.97 16.00
C PRO A 83 -5.17 -2.99 14.82
N ILE A 84 -4.01 -2.59 14.32
CA ILE A 84 -3.86 -1.84 13.07
C ILE A 84 -3.89 -2.86 11.93
N LEU A 85 -4.87 -2.74 11.04
CA LEU A 85 -5.12 -3.70 9.96
C LEU A 85 -4.48 -3.28 8.64
N ASP A 86 -4.31 -1.98 8.42
CA ASP A 86 -3.88 -1.41 7.14
C ASP A 86 -3.12 -0.11 7.37
N GLN A 87 -1.79 -0.21 7.49
CA GLN A 87 -0.92 0.96 7.70
C GLN A 87 -0.89 1.90 6.49
N THR A 88 -1.19 1.39 5.28
CA THR A 88 -1.19 2.18 4.03
C THR A 88 -2.42 3.06 3.86
N ALA A 89 -3.47 2.83 4.67
CA ALA A 89 -4.68 3.63 4.66
C ALA A 89 -4.56 4.98 5.39
N ALA A 90 -3.43 5.25 6.07
CA ALA A 90 -3.15 6.54 6.67
C ALA A 90 -2.77 7.55 5.58
N ILE A 91 -3.49 8.68 5.51
CA ILE A 91 -3.15 9.77 4.58
C ILE A 91 -2.07 10.68 5.18
N THR A 92 -1.98 10.76 6.50
CA THR A 92 -1.03 11.63 7.18
C THR A 92 0.22 10.83 7.58
N THR A 93 1.39 11.26 7.11
CA THR A 93 2.72 10.77 7.51
C THR A 93 3.28 11.55 8.71
N GLU A 94 4.40 11.08 9.27
CA GLU A 94 5.04 11.49 10.55
C GLU A 94 5.04 12.99 10.87
N ALA A 95 5.05 13.88 9.86
CA ALA A 95 5.08 15.33 10.03
C ALA A 95 3.69 16.00 10.15
N GLY A 96 2.58 15.28 10.05
CA GLY A 96 1.24 15.91 10.01
C GLY A 96 0.96 16.70 8.73
N GLN A 97 1.84 16.60 7.73
CA GLN A 97 1.70 17.26 6.44
C GLN A 97 1.00 16.33 5.46
N ILE A 98 -0.10 16.82 4.90
CA ILE A 98 -0.67 16.28 3.65
C ILE A 98 0.42 16.50 2.60
N TYR A 99 1.03 15.43 2.10
CA TYR A 99 2.02 15.49 1.02
C TYR A 99 1.33 15.86 -0.30
N LEU A 100 1.02 17.15 -0.49
CA LEU A 100 0.71 17.71 -1.81
C LEU A 100 1.99 17.99 -2.62
N THR A 101 3.16 18.02 -1.98
CA THR A 101 4.45 18.44 -2.57
C THR A 101 5.39 17.29 -2.94
N SER A 102 5.15 16.04 -2.52
CA SER A 102 5.94 14.87 -2.94
C SER A 102 5.39 14.17 -4.19
N ILE A 103 4.15 14.52 -4.60
CA ILE A 103 3.51 14.03 -5.83
C ILE A 103 4.45 14.14 -7.06
N PRO A 104 5.22 15.23 -7.28
CA PRO A 104 6.11 15.32 -8.43
C PRO A 104 7.30 14.35 -8.36
N GLY A 105 7.89 14.13 -7.18
CA GLY A 105 9.02 13.23 -7.00
C GLY A 105 8.61 11.77 -7.10
N GLU A 106 7.49 11.41 -6.47
CA GLU A 106 6.89 10.07 -6.58
C GLU A 106 6.42 9.80 -8.01
N MET A 107 5.85 10.79 -8.72
CA MET A 107 5.55 10.67 -10.15
C MET A 107 6.80 10.43 -10.99
N GLN A 108 7.91 11.09 -10.67
CA GLN A 108 9.17 10.88 -11.40
C GLN A 108 9.65 9.44 -11.21
N GLN A 109 9.61 8.93 -9.97
CA GLN A 109 10.00 7.56 -9.67
C GLN A 109 9.09 6.52 -10.34
N ILE A 110 7.77 6.76 -10.34
CA ILE A 110 6.78 5.92 -11.06
C ILE A 110 7.06 5.93 -12.57
N ARG A 111 7.40 7.08 -13.15
CA ARG A 111 7.75 7.19 -14.57
C ARG A 111 9.03 6.43 -14.90
N THR A 112 10.07 6.58 -14.09
CA THR A 112 11.32 5.83 -14.28
C THR A 112 11.08 4.33 -14.19
N MET A 113 10.32 3.86 -13.19
CA MET A 113 9.93 2.45 -13.09
C MET A 113 9.11 1.98 -14.29
N HIS A 114 8.19 2.81 -14.77
CA HIS A 114 7.38 2.50 -15.95
C HIS A 114 8.24 2.34 -17.21
N GLU A 115 9.20 3.23 -17.44
CA GLU A 115 10.13 3.15 -18.56
C GLU A 115 10.99 1.87 -18.50
N VAL A 116 11.47 1.51 -17.31
CA VAL A 116 12.22 0.26 -17.11
C VAL A 116 11.36 -0.96 -17.43
N LEU A 117 10.10 -0.98 -16.96
CA LEU A 117 9.17 -2.08 -17.25
C LEU A 117 8.84 -2.19 -18.74
N LEU A 118 8.69 -1.07 -19.45
CA LEU A 118 8.47 -1.07 -20.89
C LEU A 118 9.68 -1.60 -21.66
N ALA A 119 10.89 -1.21 -21.26
CA ALA A 119 12.13 -1.71 -21.87
C ALA A 119 12.26 -3.23 -21.69
N GLU A 120 11.94 -3.74 -20.51
CA GLU A 120 11.98 -5.17 -20.23
C GLU A 120 10.90 -5.95 -21.01
N ALA A 121 9.68 -5.40 -21.11
CA ALA A 121 8.62 -6.00 -21.90
C ALA A 121 9.00 -6.08 -23.40
N ALA A 122 9.62 -5.03 -23.94
CA ALA A 122 10.10 -5.03 -25.33
C ALA A 122 11.20 -6.07 -25.56
N ARG A 123 12.14 -6.23 -24.61
CA ARG A 123 13.19 -7.24 -24.66
C ARG A 123 12.60 -8.65 -24.71
N LEU A 124 11.68 -8.96 -23.80
CA LEU A 124 11.01 -10.26 -23.76
C LEU A 124 10.21 -10.54 -25.05
N GLN A 125 9.57 -9.52 -25.61
CA GLN A 125 8.84 -9.66 -26.86
C GLN A 125 9.76 -10.00 -28.04
N GLN A 126 10.95 -9.40 -28.11
CA GLN A 126 11.95 -9.74 -29.13
C GLN A 126 12.48 -11.16 -28.95
N GLU A 127 12.72 -11.61 -27.71
CA GLU A 127 13.16 -12.99 -27.43
C GLU A 127 12.10 -14.02 -27.87
N VAL A 128 10.82 -13.76 -27.57
CA VAL A 128 9.71 -14.62 -27.98
C VAL A 128 9.57 -14.66 -29.51
N GLU A 129 9.68 -13.52 -30.18
CA GLU A 129 9.58 -13.45 -31.63
C GLU A 129 10.77 -14.15 -32.32
N GLY A 130 11.99 -13.95 -31.80
CA GLY A 130 13.17 -14.68 -32.26
C GLY A 130 13.06 -16.19 -32.06
N ALA A 131 12.52 -16.62 -30.92
CA ALA A 131 12.24 -18.03 -30.67
C ALA A 131 11.21 -18.59 -31.67
N ARG A 132 10.12 -17.86 -31.93
CA ARG A 132 9.09 -18.24 -32.93
C ARG A 132 9.69 -18.41 -34.32
N GLN A 133 10.51 -17.46 -34.78
CA GLN A 133 11.16 -17.53 -36.09
C GLN A 133 12.13 -18.70 -36.17
N ASN A 134 12.90 -18.96 -35.11
CA ASN A 134 13.78 -20.13 -35.03
C ASN A 134 13.00 -21.44 -35.11
N PHE A 135 11.85 -21.55 -34.44
CA PHE A 135 10.99 -22.72 -34.55
C PHE A 135 10.36 -22.86 -35.93
N ALA A 136 9.94 -21.76 -36.56
CA ALA A 136 9.39 -21.75 -37.91
C ALA A 136 10.43 -22.20 -38.96
N TRP A 137 11.67 -21.70 -38.86
CA TRP A 137 12.77 -22.11 -39.74
C TRP A 137 13.12 -23.59 -39.55
N LYS A 138 13.17 -24.08 -38.30
CA LYS A 138 13.40 -25.52 -38.03
C LYS A 138 12.32 -26.40 -38.64
N ARG A 139 11.04 -26.01 -38.50
CA ARG A 139 9.91 -26.74 -39.08
C ARG A 139 9.98 -26.79 -40.62
N GLN A 140 10.24 -25.67 -41.29
CA GLN A 140 10.39 -25.64 -42.75
C GLN A 140 11.57 -26.50 -43.23
N LYS A 141 12.68 -26.54 -42.48
CA LYS A 141 13.83 -27.37 -42.81
C LYS A 141 13.51 -28.87 -42.67
N GLU A 142 12.74 -29.25 -41.66
CA GLU A 142 12.28 -30.64 -41.47
C GLU A 142 11.27 -31.05 -42.55
N GLU A 143 10.32 -30.18 -42.91
CA GLU A 143 9.34 -30.42 -43.98
C GLU A 143 9.98 -30.43 -45.38
N GLY A 144 11.00 -29.60 -45.63
CA GLY A 144 11.73 -29.55 -46.89
C GLY A 144 12.75 -30.69 -47.09
N CYS A 145 13.23 -31.31 -46.01
CA CYS A 145 14.10 -32.50 -46.09
C CYS A 145 13.33 -33.82 -46.23
N GLY A 146 12.01 -33.84 -45.95
CA GLY A 146 11.20 -35.05 -46.01
C GLY A 146 10.77 -35.49 -47.41
N GLN A 147 11.13 -34.76 -48.47
CA GLN A 147 10.62 -34.99 -49.83
C GLN A 147 11.63 -35.60 -50.82
N ILE A 148 12.71 -36.23 -50.34
CA ILE A 148 13.65 -36.94 -51.21
C ILE A 148 13.68 -38.42 -50.84
N PHE A 149 13.35 -39.26 -51.84
CA PHE A 149 13.37 -40.73 -51.92
C PHE A 149 12.15 -41.51 -51.39
N VAL A 150 11.18 -41.76 -52.29
CA VAL A 150 10.79 -43.14 -52.67
C VAL A 150 10.44 -43.15 -54.17
N HIS A 151 11.45 -43.32 -55.03
CA HIS A 151 11.28 -43.84 -56.38
C HIS A 151 12.26 -45.00 -56.49
N LEU A 152 11.82 -46.17 -56.01
CA LEU A 152 12.48 -47.44 -56.23
C LEU A 152 11.42 -48.42 -56.76
N ASP A 153 11.60 -48.72 -58.04
CA ASP A 153 11.25 -49.93 -58.78
C ASP A 153 9.79 -50.42 -58.79
N GLU A 154 9.10 -50.13 -59.90
CA GLU A 154 7.88 -50.82 -60.31
C GLU A 154 7.90 -51.21 -61.81
N GLU A 155 9.05 -51.61 -62.35
CA GLU A 155 9.18 -52.23 -63.69
C GLU A 155 9.76 -53.64 -63.61
N ALA A 156 9.15 -54.50 -62.79
CA ALA A 156 9.46 -55.92 -62.77
C ALA A 156 8.21 -56.78 -62.55
N TYR A 157 7.11 -56.54 -63.28
CA TYR A 157 6.02 -57.51 -63.43
C TYR A 157 5.16 -57.20 -64.66
N GLN A 158 5.64 -57.54 -65.86
CA GLN A 158 4.81 -58.01 -66.98
C GLN A 158 5.60 -59.02 -67.81
#